data_AF-A0A915AK57-F1
#
_entry.id   AF-A0A915AK57-F1
#
_cell.length_a   1.000
_cell.length_b   1.000
_cell.length_c   1.000
_cell.angle_alpha   90.00
_cell.angle_beta   90.00
_cell.angle_gamma   90.00
#
_symmetry.space_group_name_H-M   'P 1'
#
loop_
_entity.id
_entity.type
_entity.pdbx_description
1 polymer ?
#
loop_
_entity_poly.entity_id
_entity_poly.type
_entity_poly.pdbx_seq_one_letter_code
_entity_poly.pdbx_strand_id
1 'polypeptide(L)'
;MYIQNTRSCYWMAVRVIVYSVCMKVFPQKFLVPPARKAAVDISIVWIPTCPRQYNLIVQWFPVGSDCPPCNSELIWKKPYRKISKKRWSQRIVCVYFEPDYLPSKKG
;
A
#
# COMPACT_ATOMS: atom_id res chain seq x y z
N MET A 1 4.29 -6.22 -3.79
CA MET A 1 4.49 -4.87 -4.40
C MET A 1 5.67 -4.19 -3.72
N TYR A 2 6.51 -3.43 -4.44
CA TYR A 2 7.61 -2.66 -3.84
C TYR A 2 7.37 -1.16 -3.95
N ILE A 3 7.65 -0.43 -2.87
CA ILE A 3 7.56 1.03 -2.82
C ILE A 3 8.94 1.59 -2.49
N GLN A 4 9.47 2.45 -3.36
CA GLN A 4 10.76 3.10 -3.18
C GLN A 4 10.57 4.56 -2.79
N ASN A 5 11.22 4.97 -1.70
CA ASN A 5 11.40 6.38 -1.41
C ASN A 5 12.58 6.92 -2.22
N THR A 6 12.29 7.75 -3.22
CA THR A 6 13.30 8.39 -4.08
C THR A 6 13.85 9.69 -3.48
N ARG A 7 13.31 10.16 -2.35
CA ARG A 7 13.86 11.33 -1.63
C ARG A 7 15.09 10.92 -0.83
N SER A 8 16.13 11.74 -0.89
CA SER A 8 17.41 11.50 -0.21
C SER A 8 17.44 11.95 1.26
N CYS A 9 16.53 12.85 1.66
CA CYS A 9 16.57 13.50 2.97
C CYS A 9 15.26 13.44 3.77
N TYR A 10 14.20 12.82 3.26
CA TYR A 10 12.91 12.78 3.95
C TYR A 10 12.37 11.37 4.12
N TRP A 11 11.89 11.07 5.32
CA TRP A 11 11.03 9.93 5.58
C TRP A 11 9.67 10.12 4.92
N MET A 12 9.14 9.04 4.36
CA MET A 12 7.84 9.03 3.71
C MET A 12 6.88 8.17 4.52
N ALA A 13 5.73 8.74 4.90
CA ALA A 13 4.61 7.94 5.38
C ALA A 13 3.83 7.44 4.18
N VAL A 14 3.51 6.16 4.20
CA VAL A 14 2.75 5.49 3.15
C VAL A 14 1.56 4.78 3.78
N ARG A 15 0.42 4.81 3.10
CA ARG A 15 -0.70 3.90 3.36
C ARG A 15 -1.21 3.26 2.07
N VAL A 16 -1.61 2.01 2.17
CA VAL A 16 -2.28 1.25 1.11
C VAL A 16 -3.72 0.99 1.55
N ILE A 17 -4.66 1.43 0.73
CA ILE A 17 -6.11 1.28 0.97
C ILE A 17 -6.65 0.24 0.00
N VAL A 18 -7.39 -0.71 0.54
CA VAL A 18 -8.05 -1.80 -0.17
C VAL A 18 -9.53 -1.76 0.15
N TYR A 19 -10.37 -1.71 -0.87
CA TYR A 19 -11.83 -1.82 -0.73
C TYR A 19 -12.29 -3.19 -1.22
N SER A 20 -11.75 -4.25 -0.64
CA SER A 20 -12.05 -5.63 -1.02
C SER A 20 -11.91 -6.57 0.16
N VAL A 21 -12.85 -7.52 0.27
CA VAL A 21 -12.77 -8.65 1.21
C VAL A 21 -11.92 -9.80 0.67
N CYS A 22 -11.65 -9.80 -0.63
CA CYS A 22 -10.88 -10.83 -1.34
C CYS A 22 -9.37 -10.59 -1.29
N MET A 23 -8.92 -9.51 -0.66
CA MET A 23 -7.51 -9.12 -0.67
C MET A 23 -7.10 -8.59 0.69
N LYS A 24 -6.00 -9.13 1.21
CA LYS A 24 -5.31 -8.65 2.40
C LYS A 24 -4.00 -8.01 1.98
N VAL A 25 -3.63 -6.91 2.64
CA VAL A 25 -2.41 -6.17 2.39
C VAL A 25 -1.67 -5.97 3.69
N PHE A 26 -0.37 -6.25 3.70
CA PHE A 26 0.48 -6.03 4.86
C PHE A 26 1.90 -5.58 4.46
N PRO A 27 2.48 -4.57 5.12
CA PRO A 27 1.82 -3.62 6.02
C PRO A 27 0.87 -2.67 5.24
N GLN A 28 -0.22 -2.23 5.87
CA GLN A 28 -1.12 -1.23 5.28
C GLN A 28 -0.64 0.20 5.51
N LYS A 29 0.08 0.47 6.61
CA LYS A 29 0.57 1.80 6.96
C LYS A 29 1.97 1.69 7.51
N PHE A 30 2.91 2.39 6.91
CA PHE A 30 4.32 2.24 7.24
C PHE A 30 5.12 3.47 6.85
N LEU A 31 6.37 3.48 7.29
CA LEU A 31 7.36 4.50 6.99
C LEU A 31 8.41 3.93 6.05
N VAL A 32 8.83 4.70 5.07
CA VAL A 32 9.95 4.35 4.18
C VAL A 32 11.09 5.34 4.43
N PRO A 33 12.26 4.88 4.90
CA PRO A 33 13.42 5.75 5.10
C PRO A 33 13.88 6.41 3.78
N PRO A 34 14.64 7.51 3.85
CA PRO A 34 15.26 8.12 2.67
C PRO A 34 16.05 7.10 1.86
N ALA A 35 15.91 7.13 0.53
CA ALA A 35 16.60 6.24 -0.41
C ALA A 35 16.48 4.73 -0.11
N ARG A 36 15.39 4.29 0.55
CA ARG A 36 15.12 2.87 0.84
C ARG A 36 13.86 2.37 0.14
N LYS A 37 13.70 1.05 0.13
CA LYS A 37 12.53 0.34 -0.40
C LYS A 37 11.79 -0.37 0.74
N ALA A 38 10.48 -0.46 0.62
CA ALA A 38 9.64 -1.29 1.46
C ALA A 38 8.89 -2.29 0.60
N ALA A 39 8.79 -3.53 1.09
CA ALA A 39 7.94 -4.56 0.51
C ALA A 39 6.55 -4.47 1.13
N VAL A 40 5.54 -4.68 0.29
CA VAL A 40 4.14 -4.80 0.68
C VAL A 40 3.62 -6.10 0.12
N ASP A 41 3.23 -6.99 1.03
CA ASP A 41 2.63 -8.27 0.72
C ASP A 41 1.15 -8.08 0.42
N ILE A 42 0.72 -8.73 -0.66
CA ILE A 42 -0.66 -8.74 -1.11
C ILE A 42 -1.05 -10.20 -1.20
N SER A 43 -2.04 -10.59 -0.39
CA SER A 43 -2.54 -11.96 -0.34
C SER A 43 -3.99 -11.97 -0.77
N ILE A 44 -4.36 -12.94 -1.60
CA ILE A 44 -5.73 -13.14 -2.05
C ILE A 44 -6.43 -14.06 -1.05
N VAL A 45 -7.60 -13.65 -0.61
CA VAL A 45 -8.53 -14.54 0.09
C VAL A 45 -9.48 -15.02 -1.00
N TRP A 46 -9.23 -16.24 -1.49
CA TRP A 46 -10.01 -16.77 -2.61
C TRP A 46 -11.45 -17.03 -2.16
N ILE A 47 -12.38 -16.27 -2.75
CA ILE A 47 -13.81 -16.46 -2.63
C ILE A 47 -14.33 -16.59 -4.07
N PRO A 48 -15.24 -17.53 -4.39
CA PRO A 48 -15.70 -17.77 -5.76
C PRO A 48 -16.27 -16.52 -6.47
N THR A 49 -16.68 -15.51 -5.71
CA THR A 49 -17.27 -14.26 -6.19
C THR A 49 -16.27 -13.12 -6.36
N CYS A 50 -14.97 -13.36 -6.15
CA CYS A 50 -13.96 -12.30 -6.27
C CYS A 50 -13.82 -11.80 -7.73
N PRO A 51 -13.99 -10.50 -7.99
CA PRO A 51 -13.58 -9.89 -9.25
C PRO A 51 -12.20 -10.31 -9.72
N ARG A 52 -11.99 -10.36 -11.04
CA ARG A 52 -10.66 -10.60 -11.64
C ARG A 52 -9.74 -9.40 -11.56
N GLN A 53 -10.26 -8.24 -11.15
CA GLN A 53 -9.51 -7.00 -11.05
C GLN A 53 -9.88 -6.24 -9.78
N TYR A 54 -8.86 -5.71 -9.10
CA TYR A 54 -9.01 -4.80 -7.97
C TYR A 54 -8.13 -3.58 -8.11
N ASN A 55 -8.61 -2.47 -7.54
CA ASN A 55 -7.85 -1.24 -7.45
C ASN A 55 -7.38 -1.03 -6.01
N LEU A 56 -6.06 -0.91 -5.84
CA LEU A 56 -5.42 -0.45 -4.62
C LEU A 56 -5.21 1.05 -4.72
N ILE A 57 -5.41 1.77 -3.61
CA ILE A 57 -5.00 3.18 -3.53
C ILE A 57 -3.78 3.27 -2.62
N VAL A 58 -2.64 3.68 -3.19
CA VAL A 58 -1.44 4.00 -2.42
C VAL A 58 -1.40 5.50 -2.21
N GLN A 59 -1.27 5.94 -0.96
CA GLN A 59 -1.16 7.34 -0.58
C GLN A 59 0.11 7.58 0.22
N TRP A 60 0.75 8.73 0.01
CA TRP A 60 1.98 9.06 0.71
C TRP A 60 2.22 10.56 0.85
N PHE A 61 3.06 10.92 1.82
CA PHE A 61 3.58 12.28 1.99
C PHE A 61 4.90 12.27 2.78
N PRO A 62 5.73 13.31 2.65
CA PRO A 62 6.93 13.48 3.48
C PRO A 62 6.56 13.82 4.93
N VAL A 63 7.22 13.17 5.89
CA VAL A 63 7.00 13.39 7.33
C VAL A 63 8.03 14.35 7.92
N GLY A 64 9.28 14.22 7.51
CA GLY A 64 10.41 14.98 8.07
C GLY A 64 11.75 14.31 7.75
N SER A 65 12.84 15.00 8.08
CA SER A 65 14.21 14.49 7.89
C SER A 65 14.60 13.45 8.94
N ASP A 66 14.07 13.61 10.15
CA ASP A 66 14.34 12.71 11.26
C ASP A 66 13.38 11.51 11.26
N CYS A 67 13.82 10.41 11.89
CA CYS A 67 12.95 9.26 12.09
C CYS A 67 11.73 9.69 12.91
N PRO A 68 10.50 9.51 12.40
CA PRO A 68 9.31 9.93 13.12
C PRO A 68 9.23 9.20 14.48
N PRO A 69 9.04 9.92 15.60
CA PRO A 69 9.02 9.32 16.93
C PRO A 69 7.74 8.51 17.22
N CYS A 70 6.82 8.41 16.26
CA CYS A 70 5.48 7.87 16.47
C CYS A 70 5.17 6.72 15.49
N ASN A 71 4.35 5.78 15.97
CA ASN A 71 3.81 4.68 15.19
C ASN A 71 3.13 5.22 13.90
N SER A 72 3.38 4.56 12.77
CA SER A 72 2.77 4.88 11.47
C SER A 72 1.25 4.98 11.55
N GLU A 73 0.60 4.19 12.41
CA GLU A 73 -0.83 4.25 12.67
C GLU A 73 -1.29 5.63 13.17
N LEU A 74 -0.53 6.27 14.06
CA LEU A 74 -0.86 7.57 14.62
C LEU A 74 -0.74 8.70 13.60
N ILE A 75 0.19 8.59 12.65
CA ILE A 75 0.37 9.56 11.56
C ILE A 75 -0.88 9.65 10.69
N TRP A 76 -1.58 8.53 10.50
CA TRP A 76 -2.78 8.43 9.67
C TRP A 76 -4.10 8.52 10.47
N LYS A 77 -4.04 8.79 11.78
CA LYS A 77 -5.24 8.96 12.63
C LYS A 77 -5.83 10.35 12.45
N LYS A 78 -7.17 10.44 12.37
CA LYS A 78 -7.90 11.72 12.37
C LYS A 78 -7.99 12.30 13.78
N PRO A 79 -7.99 13.64 13.96
CA PRO A 79 -7.66 14.64 12.96
C PRO A 79 -6.18 14.54 12.56
N TYR A 80 -5.87 14.76 11.27
CA TYR A 80 -4.49 14.66 10.77
C TYR A 80 -3.65 15.78 11.40
N ARG A 81 -2.93 15.45 12.48
CA ARG A 81 -2.42 16.43 13.45
C ARG A 81 -1.49 17.50 12.88
N LYS A 82 -0.79 17.24 11.77
CA LYS A 82 0.25 18.13 11.25
C LYS A 82 0.35 18.25 9.73
N ILE A 83 -0.40 17.45 8.94
CA ILE A 83 -0.13 17.32 7.51
C ILE A 83 -1.39 17.59 6.70
N SER A 84 -1.39 18.72 6.00
CA SER A 84 -2.43 19.09 5.06
C SER A 84 -2.59 18.03 3.98
N LYS A 85 -3.84 17.64 3.69
CA LYS A 85 -4.18 16.73 2.59
C LYS A 85 -3.65 17.21 1.23
N LYS A 86 -3.43 18.53 1.07
CA LYS A 86 -2.83 19.10 -0.16
C LYS A 86 -1.41 18.60 -0.44
N ARG A 87 -0.70 18.11 0.59
CA ARG A 87 0.66 17.55 0.45
C ARG A 87 0.67 16.05 0.15
N TRP A 88 -0.51 15.44 0.06
CA TRP A 88 -0.62 14.01 -0.14
C TRP A 88 -0.56 13.71 -1.62
N SER A 89 0.26 12.74 -1.98
CA SER A 89 0.25 12.13 -3.30
C SER A 89 -0.55 10.84 -3.22
N GLN A 90 -1.15 10.44 -4.35
CA GLN A 90 -1.85 9.18 -4.47
C GLN A 90 -1.62 8.53 -5.82
N ARG A 91 -1.70 7.20 -5.86
CA ARG A 91 -1.68 6.41 -7.09
C ARG A 91 -2.63 5.22 -6.96
N ILE A 92 -3.36 4.96 -8.03
CA ILE A 92 -4.16 3.75 -8.18
C ILE A 92 -3.27 2.67 -8.77
N VAL A 93 -3.24 1.50 -8.15
CA VAL A 93 -2.55 0.31 -8.64
C VAL A 93 -3.59 -0.75 -8.94
N CYS A 94 -3.72 -1.12 -10.21
CA CYS A 94 -4.59 -2.20 -10.65
C CYS A 94 -3.89 -3.54 -10.39
N VAL A 95 -4.59 -4.46 -9.76
CA VAL A 95 -4.17 -5.85 -9.53
C VAL A 95 -5.10 -6.72 -10.35
N TYR A 96 -4.51 -7.56 -11.20
CA TYR A 96 -5.22 -8.51 -12.05
C TYR A 96 -4.96 -9.92 -11.54
N PHE A 97 -6.01 -10.72 -11.48
CA PHE A 97 -5.93 -12.12 -11.12
C PHE A 97 -6.12 -12.95 -12.37
N GLU A 98 -5.09 -13.70 -12.72
CA GLU A 98 -5.21 -14.76 -13.71
C GLU A 98 -5.92 -15.93 -13.05
N PRO A 99 -6.97 -16.49 -13.67
CA PRO A 99 -7.57 -17.72 -13.18
C PRO A 99 -6.49 -18.81 -13.20
N ASP A 100 -6.48 -19.66 -12.16
CA ASP A 100 -5.56 -20.80 -12.09
C ASP A 100 -5.58 -21.55 -13.42
N TYR A 101 -4.39 -21.75 -14.00
CA TYR A 101 -4.20 -22.60 -15.16
C TYR A 101 -4.56 -24.03 -14.73
N LEU A 102 -5.81 -24.44 -14.92
CA LEU A 102 -6.21 -25.83 -14.75
C LEU A 102 -5.44 -26.63 -15.80
N PRO A 103 -4.50 -27.52 -15.44
CA PRO A 103 -3.88 -28.39 -16.42
C PRO A 103 -5.01 -29.18 -17.09
N SER A 104 -5.11 -29.05 -18.41
CA SER A 104 -6.12 -29.73 -19.21
C SER A 104 -6.12 -31.21 -18.83
N LYS A 105 -7.24 -31.71 -18.30
CA LYS A 105 -7.47 -33.16 -18.23
C LYS A 105 -7.40 -33.64 -19.68
N LYS A 106 -6.31 -34.33 -20.03
CA LYS A 106 -6.25 -35.11 -21.27
C LYS A 106 -7.33 -36.19 -21.12
N GLY A 107 -8.36 -36.08 -21.95
CA GLY A 107 -9.31 -37.16 -22.20
C GLY A 107 -8.68 -38.27 -23.00
#